data_AF-A0A6P7WS34-F1
#
_entry.id   AF-A0A6P7WS34-F1
#
_cell.length_a   1.000
_cell.length_b   1.000
_cell.length_c   1.000
_cell.angle_alpha   90.00
_cell.angle_beta   90.00
_cell.angle_gamma   90.00
#
_symmetry.space_group_name_H-M   'P 1'
#
loop_
_entity.id
_entity.type
_entity.pdbx_description
1 polymer ?
#
loop_
_entity_poly.entity_id
_entity_poly.type
_entity_poly.pdbx_seq_one_letter_code
_entity_poly.pdbx_strand_id
1 'polypeptide(L)'
;MLRSRLLWICRALPSAVLPSGCYSTAFPGMERPVESSIQLKLTQNLQPIHLEVHNESHMHAVPKGSETHFKVVVVCEKFNGMTLIQRHRLVNEALREELAGAVHALSILAKTPQQWQQNPYISQSPPCLGGSKYDQQMTSKLSNQA
;
A
#
# COMPACT_ATOMS: atom_id res chain seq x y z
N MET A 1 -18.95 -73.04 11.31
CA MET A 1 -17.61 -73.39 11.82
C MET A 1 -16.82 -72.10 12.03
N LEU A 2 -16.24 -71.98 13.23
CA LEU A 2 -15.13 -71.11 13.70
C LEU A 2 -14.96 -69.71 13.08
N ARG A 3 -15.23 -68.63 13.82
CA ARG A 3 -14.42 -68.00 14.89
C ARG A 3 -13.21 -67.20 14.38
N SER A 4 -13.19 -65.91 14.74
CA SER A 4 -12.05 -65.01 15.06
C SER A 4 -12.22 -63.68 14.32
N ARG A 5 -12.56 -62.52 14.91
CA ARG A 5 -12.12 -61.91 16.17
C ARG A 5 -10.62 -62.09 16.40
N LEU A 6 -9.83 -61.18 15.86
CA LEU A 6 -8.56 -60.78 16.47
C LEU A 6 -8.48 -59.24 16.44
N LEU A 7 -8.63 -58.66 17.63
CA LEU A 7 -8.23 -57.28 17.93
C LEU A 7 -6.74 -57.15 17.65
N TRP A 8 -6.36 -56.20 16.80
CA TRP A 8 -4.99 -55.72 16.71
C TRP A 8 -4.87 -54.38 17.45
N ILE A 9 -4.63 -54.52 18.76
CA ILE A 9 -3.62 -53.82 19.54
C ILE A 9 -3.32 -52.38 19.10
N CYS A 10 -3.76 -51.44 19.96
CA CYS A 10 -3.18 -50.12 20.08
C CYS A 10 -1.67 -50.19 20.30
N ARG A 11 -0.89 -49.54 19.43
CA ARG A 11 0.41 -48.99 19.82
C ARG A 11 0.40 -47.49 19.57
N ALA A 12 0.27 -46.76 20.67
CA ALA A 12 0.66 -45.37 20.76
C ALA A 12 2.12 -45.23 20.29
N LEU A 13 2.34 -44.33 19.34
CA LEU A 13 3.67 -43.83 19.02
C LEU A 13 3.95 -42.59 19.90
N PRO A 14 5.16 -42.46 20.44
CA PRO A 14 5.54 -41.37 21.33
C PRO A 14 5.74 -40.06 20.55
N SER A 15 5.34 -38.98 21.19
CA SER A 15 5.66 -37.59 20.83
C SER A 15 7.14 -37.43 20.49
N ALA A 16 7.43 -36.89 19.32
CA ALA A 16 8.77 -36.40 19.00
C ALA A 16 8.70 -35.03 18.33
N VAL A 17 8.99 -34.03 19.17
CA VAL A 17 9.88 -32.91 18.88
C VAL A 17 9.52 -32.06 17.66
N LEU A 18 8.69 -31.04 17.90
CA LEU A 18 8.76 -29.83 17.08
C LEU A 18 10.15 -29.21 17.27
N PRO A 19 10.93 -28.95 16.21
CA PRO A 19 12.11 -28.12 16.36
C PRO A 19 11.63 -26.74 16.76
N SER A 20 12.04 -26.32 17.97
CA SER A 20 12.09 -24.95 18.42
C SER A 20 13.12 -24.18 17.58
N GLY A 21 12.88 -24.08 16.28
CA GLY A 21 13.49 -23.08 15.44
C GLY A 21 12.69 -21.80 15.63
N CYS A 22 13.11 -20.98 16.59
CA CYS A 22 12.74 -19.58 16.63
C CYS A 22 13.23 -18.93 15.33
N TYR A 23 12.41 -19.01 14.28
CA TYR A 23 12.59 -18.20 13.10
C TYR A 23 12.30 -16.76 13.51
N SER A 24 13.35 -16.09 13.96
CA SER A 24 13.41 -14.64 13.96
C SER A 24 13.41 -14.20 12.50
N THR A 25 12.23 -14.13 11.89
CA THR A 25 11.99 -13.21 10.80
C THR A 25 11.78 -11.86 11.45
N ALA A 26 12.86 -11.17 11.78
CA ALA A 26 12.83 -9.72 11.81
C ALA A 26 12.41 -9.29 10.40
N PHE A 27 11.11 -9.10 10.19
CA PHE A 27 10.55 -8.59 8.94
C PHE A 27 11.12 -7.17 8.75
N PRO A 28 11.81 -6.87 7.64
CA PRO A 28 12.39 -5.55 7.39
C PRO A 28 11.32 -4.58 6.89
N GLY A 29 10.24 -4.39 7.66
CA GLY A 29 9.05 -3.63 7.25
C GLY A 29 8.48 -2.67 8.30
N MET A 30 9.07 -2.56 9.50
CA MET A 30 8.50 -1.75 10.59
C MET A 30 8.85 -0.25 10.52
N GLU A 31 9.20 0.29 9.35
CA GLU A 31 9.46 1.74 9.17
C GLU A 31 8.39 2.47 8.34
N ARG A 32 7.38 1.78 7.79
CA ARG A 32 6.31 2.37 6.97
C ARG A 32 4.92 1.80 7.27
N PRO A 33 4.34 2.15 8.43
CA PRO A 33 3.06 1.60 8.88
C PRO A 33 1.90 2.00 7.96
N VAL A 34 1.89 3.24 7.42
CA VAL A 34 0.81 3.71 6.55
C VAL A 34 0.86 3.04 5.19
N GLU A 35 2.06 2.94 4.58
CA GLU A 35 2.24 2.22 3.30
C GLU A 35 1.74 0.78 3.39
N SER A 36 2.11 0.09 4.48
CA SER A 36 1.71 -1.30 4.74
C SER A 36 0.18 -1.42 4.89
N SER A 37 -0.46 -0.49 5.61
CA SER A 37 -1.92 -0.46 5.75
C SER A 37 -2.62 -0.29 4.40
N ILE A 38 -2.13 0.64 3.57
CA ILE A 38 -2.64 0.89 2.22
C ILE A 38 -2.54 -0.38 1.36
N GLN A 39 -1.38 -1.03 1.35
CA GLN A 39 -1.17 -2.25 0.59
C GLN A 39 -2.14 -3.36 0.99
N LEU A 40 -2.31 -3.58 2.31
CA LEU A 40 -3.23 -4.59 2.83
C LEU A 40 -4.68 -4.30 2.45
N LYS A 41 -5.16 -3.08 2.66
CA LYS A 41 -6.55 -2.68 2.35
C LYS A 41 -6.87 -2.81 0.87
N LEU A 42 -5.96 -2.37 0.00
CA LEU A 42 -6.15 -2.49 -1.45
C LEU A 42 -6.12 -3.95 -1.91
N THR A 43 -5.22 -4.76 -1.35
CA THR A 43 -5.13 -6.18 -1.67
C THR A 43 -6.41 -6.92 -1.26
N GLN A 44 -6.94 -6.65 -0.07
CA GLN A 44 -8.17 -7.28 0.43
C GLN A 44 -9.42 -6.88 -0.36
N ASN A 45 -9.58 -5.58 -0.67
CA ASN A 45 -10.80 -5.08 -1.32
C ASN A 45 -10.81 -5.31 -2.83
N LEU A 46 -9.68 -5.07 -3.50
CA LEU A 46 -9.62 -5.02 -4.97
C LEU A 46 -9.04 -6.29 -5.58
N GLN A 47 -8.25 -7.07 -4.82
CA GLN A 47 -7.52 -8.25 -5.30
C GLN A 47 -6.79 -7.96 -6.63
N PRO A 48 -5.91 -6.94 -6.66
CA PRO A 48 -5.25 -6.53 -7.87
C PRO A 48 -4.23 -7.58 -8.34
N ILE A 49 -4.04 -7.65 -9.66
CA ILE A 49 -3.00 -8.49 -10.29
C ILE A 49 -1.63 -7.83 -10.09
N HIS A 50 -1.59 -6.50 -10.06
CA HIS A 50 -0.38 -5.73 -9.82
C HIS A 50 -0.71 -4.52 -8.95
N LEU A 51 0.08 -4.33 -7.90
CA LEU A 51 -0.06 -3.26 -6.92
C LEU A 51 1.32 -2.70 -6.59
N GLU A 52 1.47 -1.39 -6.76
CA GLU A 52 2.65 -0.66 -6.29
C GLU A 52 2.21 0.56 -5.48
N VAL A 53 2.89 0.79 -4.36
CA VAL A 53 2.69 1.97 -3.51
C VAL A 53 4.04 2.66 -3.35
N HIS A 54 4.08 3.94 -3.72
CA HIS A 54 5.27 4.77 -3.69
C HIS A 54 5.02 5.95 -2.74
N ASN A 55 5.89 6.12 -1.73
CA ASN A 55 5.85 7.27 -0.84
C ASN A 55 6.61 8.45 -1.48
N GLU A 56 5.87 9.47 -1.91
CA GLU A 56 6.40 10.68 -2.55
C GLU A 56 6.52 11.86 -1.56
N SER A 57 6.31 11.63 -0.27
CA SER A 57 6.34 12.69 0.75
C SER A 57 7.67 13.43 0.79
N HIS A 58 8.79 12.76 0.50
CA HIS A 58 10.12 13.39 0.42
C HIS A 58 10.26 14.48 -0.66
N MET A 59 9.35 14.52 -1.64
CA MET A 59 9.32 15.55 -2.69
C MET A 59 8.65 16.86 -2.24
N HIS A 60 8.07 16.88 -1.05
CA HIS A 60 7.41 18.05 -0.46
C HIS A 60 8.18 18.59 0.73
N ALA A 61 7.88 19.84 1.11
CA ALA A 61 8.47 20.51 2.28
C ALA A 61 7.90 19.95 3.60
N VAL A 62 7.98 18.63 3.78
CA VAL A 62 7.56 17.90 4.97
C VAL A 62 8.77 17.28 5.66
N PRO A 63 8.73 17.09 6.99
CA PRO A 63 9.82 16.44 7.72
C PRO A 63 10.17 15.07 7.13
N LYS A 64 11.46 14.71 7.16
CA LYS A 64 11.93 13.38 6.73
C LYS A 64 11.19 12.29 7.53
N GLY A 65 10.63 11.31 6.82
CA GLY A 65 9.82 10.23 7.41
C GLY A 65 8.32 10.54 7.48
N SER A 66 7.87 11.67 6.94
CA SER A 66 6.43 11.93 6.79
C SER A 66 5.82 10.99 5.75
N GLU A 67 4.62 10.48 6.04
CA GLU A 67 3.84 9.60 5.18
C GLU A 67 2.55 10.32 4.73
N THR A 68 2.70 11.47 4.07
CA THR A 68 1.56 12.36 3.74
C THR A 68 1.16 12.32 2.27
N HIS A 69 2.10 12.05 1.36
CA HIS A 69 1.85 12.00 -0.08
C HIS A 69 2.20 10.61 -0.61
N PHE A 70 1.20 9.95 -1.20
CA PHE A 70 1.35 8.62 -1.77
C PHE A 70 0.96 8.60 -3.24
N LYS A 71 1.65 7.77 -4.00
CA LYS A 71 1.25 7.34 -5.34
C LYS A 71 0.97 5.85 -5.31
N VAL A 72 -0.18 5.46 -5.85
CA VAL A 72 -0.62 4.07 -5.90
C VAL A 72 -0.91 3.70 -7.35
N VAL A 73 -0.29 2.62 -7.80
CA VAL A 73 -0.58 1.97 -9.09
C VAL A 73 -1.35 0.70 -8.80
N VAL A 74 -2.59 0.61 -9.30
CA VAL A 74 -3.45 -0.56 -9.13
C VAL A 74 -3.87 -1.07 -10.49
N VAL A 75 -3.64 -2.36 -10.72
CA VAL A 75 -4.09 -3.07 -11.92
C VAL A 75 -5.03 -4.19 -11.51
N CYS A 76 -6.31 -4.09 -11.89
CA CYS A 76 -7.30 -5.13 -11.60
C CYS A 76 -8.36 -5.25 -12.70
N GLU A 77 -8.94 -6.44 -12.84
CA GLU A 77 -10.02 -6.71 -13.80
C GLU A 77 -11.31 -5.99 -13.45
N LYS A 78 -11.54 -5.69 -12.16
CA LYS A 78 -12.74 -4.98 -11.69
C LYS A 78 -12.90 -3.60 -12.34
N PHE A 79 -11.81 -3.00 -12.82
CA PHE A 79 -11.84 -1.71 -13.51
C PHE A 79 -12.34 -1.78 -14.96
N ASN A 80 -12.56 -2.98 -15.50
CA ASN A 80 -13.08 -3.15 -16.84
C ASN A 80 -14.52 -2.61 -16.95
N GLY A 81 -14.81 -1.85 -18.00
CA GLY A 81 -16.10 -1.17 -18.16
C GLY A 81 -16.36 0.03 -17.23
N MET A 82 -15.44 0.35 -16.32
CA MET A 82 -15.57 1.51 -15.43
C MET A 82 -14.88 2.76 -15.97
N THR A 83 -15.51 3.91 -15.77
CA THR A 83 -14.91 5.22 -16.02
C THR A 83 -13.77 5.52 -15.03
N LEU A 84 -12.84 6.40 -15.42
CA LEU A 84 -11.71 6.78 -14.57
C LEU A 84 -12.15 7.29 -13.18
N ILE A 85 -13.19 8.12 -13.14
CA ILE A 85 -13.74 8.68 -11.90
C ILE A 85 -14.28 7.56 -10.99
N GLN A 86 -14.98 6.57 -11.55
CA GLN A 86 -15.49 5.43 -10.77
C GLN A 86 -14.34 4.61 -10.17
N ARG A 87 -13.27 4.37 -10.93
CA ARG A 87 -12.08 3.67 -10.43
C ARG A 87 -11.46 4.42 -9.25
N HIS A 88 -11.30 5.74 -9.37
CA HIS A 88 -10.76 6.58 -8.29
C HIS A 88 -11.66 6.56 -7.06
N ARG A 89 -12.98 6.62 -7.24
CA ARG A 89 -13.94 6.51 -6.13
C ARG A 89 -13.81 5.17 -5.41
N LEU A 90 -13.67 4.06 -6.13
CA LEU A 90 -13.48 2.73 -5.52
C LEU A 90 -12.19 2.65 -4.69
N VAL A 91 -11.09 3.18 -5.21
CA VAL A 91 -9.81 3.20 -4.50
C VAL A 91 -9.89 4.11 -3.27
N ASN A 92 -10.50 5.29 -3.40
CA ASN A 92 -10.70 6.21 -2.28
C ASN A 92 -11.60 5.61 -1.20
N GLU A 93 -12.65 4.88 -1.57
CA GLU A 93 -13.53 4.23 -0.61
C GLU A 93 -12.78 3.14 0.18
N ALA A 94 -11.96 2.33 -0.50
CA ALA A 94 -11.12 1.32 0.15
C ALA A 94 -10.09 1.93 1.13
N LEU A 95 -9.68 3.18 0.89
CA LEU A 95 -8.68 3.91 1.68
C LEU A 95 -9.25 5.04 2.53
N ARG A 96 -10.58 5.09 2.70
CA ARG A 96 -11.29 6.19 3.36
C ARG A 96 -10.74 6.48 4.77
N GLU A 97 -10.40 5.44 5.51
CA GLU A 97 -9.84 5.57 6.87
C GLU A 97 -8.43 6.18 6.88
N GLU A 98 -7.58 5.79 5.93
CA GLU A 98 -6.20 6.32 5.83
C GLU A 98 -6.20 7.78 5.37
N LEU A 99 -7.09 8.12 4.44
CA LEU A 99 -7.31 9.47 3.93
C LEU A 99 -7.94 10.41 4.97
N ALA A 100 -8.65 9.88 5.96
CA ALA A 100 -9.20 10.66 7.06
C ALA A 100 -8.14 11.00 8.14
N GLY A 101 -6.99 10.31 8.12
CA GLY A 101 -5.96 10.40 9.15
C GLY A 101 -4.61 10.84 8.60
N ALA A 102 -3.75 9.86 8.30
CA ALA A 102 -2.34 10.09 8.05
C ALA A 102 -2.02 10.61 6.64
N VAL A 103 -2.83 10.25 5.64
CA VAL A 103 -2.59 10.57 4.23
C VAL A 103 -3.22 11.92 3.87
N HIS A 104 -2.41 12.88 3.40
CA HIS A 104 -2.89 14.18 2.95
C HIS A 104 -3.31 14.17 1.47
N ALA A 105 -2.54 13.49 0.62
CA ALA A 105 -2.80 13.42 -0.81
C ALA A 105 -2.44 12.05 -1.40
N LEU A 106 -3.27 11.60 -2.34
CA LEU A 106 -3.13 10.30 -2.99
C LEU A 106 -3.24 10.46 -4.51
N SER A 107 -2.17 10.09 -5.22
CA SER A 107 -2.15 9.96 -6.68
C SER A 107 -2.51 8.54 -7.08
N ILE A 108 -3.58 8.37 -7.86
CA ILE A 108 -4.12 7.05 -8.22
C ILE A 108 -3.89 6.79 -9.70
N LEU A 109 -3.26 5.66 -10.02
CA LEU A 109 -3.15 5.13 -11.37
C LEU A 109 -3.88 3.78 -11.42
N ALA A 110 -5.15 3.82 -11.85
CA ALA A 110 -6.01 2.64 -11.94
C ALA A 110 -6.16 2.16 -13.39
N LYS A 111 -5.49 1.05 -13.74
CA LYS A 111 -5.46 0.48 -15.10
C LYS A 111 -6.09 -0.91 -15.12
N THR A 112 -6.67 -1.31 -16.26
CA THR A 112 -7.04 -2.71 -16.47
C THR A 112 -5.80 -3.53 -16.84
N PRO A 113 -5.82 -4.87 -16.70
CA PRO A 113 -4.69 -5.72 -17.10
C PRO A 113 -4.33 -5.57 -18.58
N GLN A 114 -5.33 -5.39 -19.44
CA GLN A 114 -5.13 -5.15 -20.87
C GLN A 114 -4.43 -3.80 -21.12
N GLN A 115 -4.83 -2.73 -20.41
CA GLN A 115 -4.18 -1.43 -20.50
C GLN A 115 -2.74 -1.49 -19.97
N TRP A 116 -2.50 -2.27 -18.93
CA TRP A 116 -1.16 -2.47 -18.35
C TRP A 116 -0.23 -3.20 -19.31
N GLN A 117 -0.70 -4.27 -19.96
CA GLN A 117 0.05 -5.00 -20.98
C GLN A 117 0.42 -4.12 -22.18
N GLN A 118 -0.49 -3.24 -22.61
CA GLN A 118 -0.24 -2.32 -23.72
C GLN A 118 0.73 -1.19 -23.34
N ASN A 119 0.58 -0.63 -22.15
CA ASN A 119 1.44 0.46 -21.68
C ASN A 119 1.67 0.40 -20.16
N PRO A 120 2.77 -0.23 -19.72
CA PRO A 120 3.14 -0.30 -18.30
C PRO A 120 3.79 0.99 -17.78
N TYR A 121 3.85 2.07 -18.58
CA TYR A 121 4.48 3.31 -18.14
C TYR A 121 3.73 3.95 -16.97
N ILE A 122 4.49 4.28 -15.92
CA ILE A 122 4.07 5.02 -14.72
C ILE A 122 4.61 6.44 -14.86
N SER A 123 3.72 7.43 -14.96
CA SER A 123 4.13 8.83 -14.99
C SER A 123 4.68 9.26 -13.63
N GLN A 124 5.88 9.85 -13.64
CA GLN A 124 6.46 10.50 -12.47
C GLN A 124 5.64 11.74 -12.08
N SER A 125 5.58 12.04 -10.78
CA SER A 125 4.86 13.22 -10.31
C SER A 125 5.63 14.49 -10.70
N PRO A 126 4.95 15.55 -11.18
CA PRO A 126 5.61 16.81 -11.48
C PRO A 126 6.35 17.36 -10.24
N PRO A 127 7.51 18.03 -10.42
CA PRO A 127 8.21 18.64 -9.30
C PRO A 127 7.34 19.73 -8.67
N CYS A 128 7.21 19.69 -7.34
CA CYS A 128 6.48 20.71 -6.58
C CYS A 128 7.27 22.03 -6.62
N LEU A 129 6.73 23.03 -7.33
CA LEU A 129 7.22 24.41 -7.28
C LEU A 129 6.71 25.06 -5.98
N GLY A 130 7.35 24.72 -4.85
CA GLY A 130 6.94 25.17 -3.52
C GLY A 130 6.61 26.66 -3.46
N GLY A 131 5.34 26.98 -3.20
CA GLY A 131 4.80 28.35 -3.30
C GLY A 131 5.41 29.36 -2.35
N SER A 132 6.17 28.93 -1.34
CA SER A 132 6.78 29.82 -0.35
C SER A 132 8.16 30.37 -0.75
N LYS A 133 8.75 29.92 -1.87
CA LYS A 133 10.11 30.37 -2.27
C LYS A 133 10.13 31.60 -3.18
N TYR A 134 9.00 32.00 -3.77
CA TYR A 134 8.94 33.09 -4.76
C TYR A 134 7.94 34.19 -4.42
N ASP A 135 7.47 34.28 -3.17
CA ASP A 135 6.61 35.40 -2.77
C ASP A 135 7.45 36.66 -2.50
N GLN A 136 7.72 37.44 -3.56
CA GLN A 136 8.40 38.74 -3.44
C GLN A 136 7.65 39.74 -2.55
N GLN A 137 6.35 39.52 -2.27
CA GLN A 137 5.56 40.39 -1.40
C GLN A 137 5.88 40.19 0.09
N MET A 138 6.52 39.08 0.48
CA MET A 138 6.94 38.87 1.87
C MET A 138 8.27 39.59 2.17
N THR A 139 9.22 39.57 1.23
CA THR A 139 10.53 40.22 1.39
C THR A 139 10.46 41.73 1.47
N SER A 140 9.50 42.37 0.79
CA SER A 140 9.33 43.84 0.81
C SER A 140 8.68 44.39 2.07
N LYS A 141 7.93 43.56 2.81
CA LYS A 141 7.32 43.95 4.09
C LYS A 141 8.30 43.90 5.25
N LEU A 142 9.31 43.01 5.19
CA LEU A 142 10.38 42.91 6.18
C LEU A 142 11.44 44.02 6.06
N SER A 143 11.62 44.62 4.88
CA SER A 143 12.56 45.73 4.68
C SER A 143 12.03 47.10 5.10
N ASN A 144 10.72 47.25 5.31
CA ASN A 144 10.07 48.54 5.60
C ASN A 144 9.70 48.74 7.08
N GLN A 145 10.28 47.94 7.99
CA GLN A 145 10.07 48.05 9.44
C GLN A 145 11.37 48.29 10.23
N ALA A 146 12.43 48.78 9.56
CA ALA A 146 13.65 49.28 10.19
C ALA A 146 13.74 50.81 10.04
#